data_AF-A0A3B8H9Y1-F1
#
_entry.id   AF-A0A3B8H9Y1-F1
#
_cell.length_a   1.000
_cell.length_b   1.000
_cell.length_c   1.000
_cell.angle_alpha   90.00
_cell.angle_beta   90.00
_cell.angle_gamma   90.00
#
_symmetry.space_group_name_H-M   'P 1'
#
loop_
_entity.id
_entity.type
_entity.pdbx_description
1 polymer ?
#
loop_
_entity_poly.entity_id
_entity_poly.type
_entity_poly.pdbx_seq_one_letter_code
_entity_poly.pdbx_strand_id
1 'polypeptide(L)'
;DEVSWISGVSGGSFTAAYYGLFGDRIFEDFETRFLKKNIESDLVNAVLFNPVNWVKFFSGFYGRSDLAAEYYDQHLFDGKRFGDLLARQGPMIVINATDMVNGTRISFVQEAFDSICSDLIDYPVANACAASSAVPVILTPITLRNYAGRCGYRLPKALAEAVEPPRDVSLRRLHLANDVMTFLDSQKKPYIHLVDGGVADNLGLRAVLERVTLTGDAWTFLKHTNRENVHKIVFVVVNAETEVDNKWNRFATVPPFAAMIESYSSIAISRYNTETLALLEESFPRWADEIRKGRCVDRDISRETGSCGDIEFYLVQVKFDALDDAAESSYLKNLPTSFVLKPGEVDHLRDAARRILTESKDFQRLINNLR
;
A
#
# COMPACT_ATOMS: atom_id res chain seq x y z
N ASP A 1 -16.49 2.31 -14.83
CA ASP A 1 -15.13 1.79 -14.57
C ASP A 1 -15.14 0.92 -13.33
N GLU A 2 -14.71 -0.34 -13.45
CA GLU A 2 -14.68 -1.27 -12.32
C GLU A 2 -13.25 -1.36 -11.76
N VAL A 3 -12.94 -0.54 -10.75
CA VAL A 3 -11.76 -0.75 -9.91
C VAL A 3 -12.14 -1.71 -8.80
N SER A 4 -11.54 -2.90 -8.78
CA SER A 4 -11.84 -3.91 -7.75
C SER A 4 -11.06 -3.69 -6.44
N TRP A 5 -9.81 -3.21 -6.54
CA TRP A 5 -8.90 -3.12 -5.41
C TRP A 5 -7.91 -1.98 -5.63
N ILE A 6 -7.69 -1.16 -4.60
CA ILE A 6 -6.64 -0.15 -4.53
C ILE A 6 -5.79 -0.45 -3.27
N SER A 7 -4.49 -0.66 -3.48
CA SER A 7 -3.50 -0.80 -2.41
C SER A 7 -2.71 0.50 -2.31
N GLY A 8 -2.65 1.10 -1.13
CA GLY A 8 -2.04 2.40 -0.89
C GLY A 8 -0.99 2.34 0.22
N VAL A 9 0.11 3.07 0.02
CA VAL A 9 1.24 3.17 0.93
C VAL A 9 1.65 4.63 1.04
N SER A 10 1.96 5.10 2.25
CA SER A 10 2.39 6.47 2.52
C SER A 10 1.45 7.51 1.88
N GLY A 11 1.95 8.45 1.08
CA GLY A 11 1.14 9.42 0.33
C GLY A 11 0.01 8.79 -0.52
N GLY A 12 0.25 7.61 -1.11
CA GLY A 12 -0.76 6.89 -1.89
C GLY A 12 -1.95 6.38 -1.07
N SER A 13 -1.77 6.19 0.24
CA SER A 13 -2.86 5.79 1.14
C SER A 13 -3.96 6.84 1.23
N PHE A 14 -3.62 8.13 1.14
CA PHE A 14 -4.59 9.23 1.21
C PHE A 14 -5.50 9.24 -0.02
N THR A 15 -4.91 9.14 -1.21
CA THR A 15 -5.66 9.08 -2.48
C THR A 15 -6.54 7.84 -2.53
N ALA A 16 -6.02 6.67 -2.13
CA ALA A 16 -6.77 5.42 -2.08
C ALA A 16 -7.97 5.50 -1.12
N ALA A 17 -7.73 5.97 0.12
CA ALA A 17 -8.75 6.13 1.14
C ALA A 17 -9.82 7.15 0.71
N TYR A 18 -9.43 8.29 0.16
CA TYR A 18 -10.36 9.32 -0.27
C TYR A 18 -11.25 8.83 -1.41
N TYR A 19 -10.67 8.16 -2.42
CA TYR A 19 -11.45 7.55 -3.49
C TYR A 19 -12.41 6.47 -2.95
N GLY A 20 -11.93 5.62 -2.04
CA GLY A 20 -12.78 4.59 -1.44
C GLY A 20 -13.94 5.14 -0.63
N LEU A 21 -13.77 6.27 0.07
CA LEU A 21 -14.82 6.88 0.88
C LEU A 21 -15.78 7.74 0.06
N PHE A 22 -15.26 8.50 -0.89
CA PHE A 22 -15.99 9.57 -1.55
C PHE A 22 -16.19 9.36 -3.06
N GLY A 23 -15.48 8.42 -3.68
CA GLY A 23 -15.54 8.11 -5.12
C GLY A 23 -15.21 9.33 -5.98
N ASP A 24 -16.08 9.65 -6.92
CA ASP A 24 -15.86 10.69 -7.94
C ASP A 24 -15.66 12.10 -7.36
N ARG A 25 -16.06 12.34 -6.10
CA ARG A 25 -15.73 13.58 -5.37
C ARG A 25 -14.21 13.82 -5.31
N ILE A 26 -13.38 12.78 -5.49
CA ILE A 26 -11.93 12.95 -5.62
C ILE A 26 -11.55 13.94 -6.74
N PHE A 27 -12.35 14.00 -7.81
CA PHE A 27 -12.11 14.89 -8.95
C PHE A 27 -12.66 16.30 -8.73
N GLU A 28 -13.41 16.52 -7.65
CA GLU A 28 -14.06 17.79 -7.33
C GLU A 28 -13.25 18.60 -6.31
N ASP A 29 -12.86 17.98 -5.19
CA ASP A 29 -12.29 18.72 -4.05
C ASP A 29 -11.04 18.11 -3.40
N PHE A 30 -10.64 16.88 -3.74
CA PHE A 30 -9.42 16.29 -3.17
C PHE A 30 -8.18 17.13 -3.50
N GLU A 31 -8.14 17.72 -4.69
CA GLU A 31 -7.05 18.61 -5.09
C GLU A 31 -6.90 19.81 -4.16
N THR A 32 -8.01 20.47 -3.81
CA THR A 32 -8.00 21.68 -2.97
C THR A 32 -7.91 21.35 -1.48
N ARG A 33 -8.50 20.23 -1.05
CA ARG A 33 -8.46 19.75 0.35
C ARG A 33 -7.11 19.14 0.73
N PHE A 34 -6.42 18.52 -0.22
CA PHE A 34 -5.21 17.75 0.04
C PHE A 34 -4.04 18.17 -0.84
N LEU A 35 -4.10 17.95 -2.16
CA LEU A 35 -2.91 18.03 -3.04
C LEU A 35 -2.27 19.42 -3.06
N LYS A 36 -3.08 20.49 -3.11
CA LYS A 36 -2.64 21.89 -3.15
C LYS A 36 -2.70 22.56 -1.78
N LYS A 37 -2.99 21.80 -0.71
CA LYS A 37 -3.06 22.34 0.65
C LYS A 37 -1.70 22.17 1.34
N ASN A 38 -1.26 23.20 2.03
CA ASN A 38 -0.04 23.15 2.84
C ASN A 38 -0.33 22.50 4.20
N ILE A 39 -0.49 21.18 4.19
CA ILE A 39 -0.82 20.39 5.37
C ILE A 39 0.37 20.39 6.34
N GLU A 40 1.60 20.40 5.82
CA GLU A 40 2.81 20.48 6.65
C GLU A 40 2.79 21.69 7.58
N SER A 41 2.45 22.87 7.07
CA SER A 41 2.37 24.10 7.88
C SER A 41 1.24 24.03 8.90
N ASP A 42 0.09 23.46 8.53
CA ASP A 42 -1.02 23.27 9.47
C ASP A 42 -0.63 22.34 10.63
N LEU A 43 0.07 21.24 10.34
CA LEU A 43 0.58 20.31 11.35
C LEU A 43 1.64 20.96 12.24
N VAL A 44 2.61 21.67 11.65
CA VAL A 44 3.63 22.42 12.40
C VAL A 44 2.97 23.44 13.33
N ASN A 45 1.98 24.17 12.84
CA ASN A 45 1.23 25.13 13.66
C ASN A 45 0.46 24.44 14.80
N ALA A 46 -0.16 23.30 14.53
CA ALA A 46 -0.86 22.51 15.54
C ALA A 46 0.10 21.94 16.60
N VAL A 47 1.36 21.64 16.24
CA VAL A 47 2.40 21.23 17.20
C VAL A 47 2.92 22.43 18.00
N LEU A 48 3.19 23.57 17.37
CA LEU A 48 3.91 24.69 17.99
C LEU A 48 3.02 25.73 18.67
N PHE A 49 1.74 25.84 18.30
CA PHE A 49 0.90 26.95 18.75
C PHE A 49 -0.44 26.50 19.36
N ASN A 50 -0.71 25.20 19.45
CA ASN A 50 -1.91 24.68 20.13
C ASN A 50 -1.55 24.07 21.51
N PRO A 51 -1.76 24.81 22.62
CA PRO A 51 -1.34 24.36 23.96
C PRO A 51 -2.13 23.13 24.45
N VAL A 52 -3.32 22.86 23.90
CA VAL A 52 -4.08 21.63 24.24
C VAL A 52 -3.32 20.38 23.76
N ASN A 53 -2.66 20.46 22.61
CA ASN A 53 -1.86 19.35 22.09
C ASN A 53 -0.62 19.09 22.94
N TRP A 54 -0.06 20.11 23.59
CA TRP A 54 1.09 19.94 24.48
C TRP A 54 0.75 19.06 25.69
N VAL A 55 -0.42 19.23 26.27
CA VAL A 55 -0.93 18.35 27.35
C VAL A 55 -1.01 16.89 26.87
N LYS A 56 -1.49 16.67 25.64
CA LYS A 56 -1.55 15.32 25.05
C LYS A 56 -0.15 14.72 24.86
N PHE A 57 0.82 15.48 24.37
CA PHE A 57 2.20 15.01 24.16
C PHE A 57 2.90 14.57 25.45
N PHE A 58 2.50 15.08 26.63
CA PHE A 58 3.03 14.59 27.90
C PHE A 58 2.55 13.18 28.29
N SER A 59 1.51 12.64 27.64
CA SER A 59 0.90 11.37 28.02
C SER A 59 1.77 10.14 27.72
N GLY A 60 2.83 10.25 26.92
CA GLY A 60 3.63 9.10 26.45
C GLY A 60 2.89 8.14 25.50
N PHE A 61 1.57 8.29 25.35
CA PHE A 61 0.70 7.50 24.49
C PHE A 61 0.15 8.28 23.29
N TYR A 62 0.63 9.52 23.10
CA TYR A 62 0.22 10.42 22.03
C TYR A 62 1.45 11.07 21.42
N GLY A 63 1.61 10.91 20.11
CA GLY A 63 2.74 11.41 19.35
C GLY A 63 2.32 12.30 18.16
N ARG A 64 3.31 12.68 17.36
CA ARG A 64 3.11 13.57 16.19
C ARG A 64 2.16 12.98 15.17
N SER A 65 2.17 11.65 15.01
CA SER A 65 1.26 10.97 14.08
C SER A 65 -0.16 10.88 14.60
N ASP A 66 -0.38 10.83 15.91
CA ASP A 66 -1.75 10.89 16.47
C ASP A 66 -2.36 12.28 16.22
N LEU A 67 -1.56 13.34 16.36
CA LEU A 67 -1.98 14.69 15.96
C LEU A 67 -2.26 14.79 14.45
N ALA A 68 -1.40 14.19 13.63
CA ALA A 68 -1.63 14.16 12.19
C ALA A 68 -2.91 13.39 11.85
N ALA A 69 -3.17 12.26 12.50
CA ALA A 69 -4.41 11.51 12.35
C ALA A 69 -5.64 12.34 12.72
N GLU A 70 -5.63 13.06 13.86
CA GLU A 70 -6.73 13.98 14.23
C GLU A 70 -6.95 15.06 13.17
N TYR A 71 -5.88 15.63 12.62
CA TYR A 71 -5.97 16.62 11.55
C TYR A 71 -6.60 16.03 10.29
N TYR A 72 -6.13 14.86 9.83
CA TYR A 72 -6.66 14.19 8.64
C TYR A 72 -8.12 13.79 8.81
N ASP A 73 -8.48 13.30 10.00
CA ASP A 73 -9.84 12.91 10.35
C ASP A 73 -10.82 14.08 10.22
N GLN A 74 -10.42 15.26 10.70
CA GLN A 74 -11.23 16.48 10.65
C GLN A 74 -11.28 17.13 9.27
N HIS A 75 -10.16 17.19 8.55
CA HIS A 75 -10.04 18.04 7.35
C HIS A 75 -10.16 17.28 6.04
N LEU A 76 -9.93 15.96 6.04
CA LEU A 76 -9.89 15.15 4.83
C LEU A 76 -10.92 14.04 4.84
N PHE A 77 -11.02 13.28 5.94
CA PHE A 77 -11.81 12.05 5.99
C PHE A 77 -13.17 12.20 6.67
N ASP A 78 -13.54 13.38 7.17
CA ASP A 78 -14.86 13.67 7.75
C ASP A 78 -15.26 12.67 8.88
N GLY A 79 -14.30 12.23 9.70
CA GLY A 79 -14.53 11.27 10.79
C GLY A 79 -14.80 9.82 10.35
N LYS A 80 -14.55 9.49 9.08
CA LYS A 80 -14.93 8.21 8.48
C LYS A 80 -14.04 7.05 8.94
N ARG A 81 -14.68 5.89 9.08
CA ARG A 81 -14.07 4.63 9.54
C ARG A 81 -14.05 3.59 8.42
N PHE A 82 -13.37 2.47 8.64
CA PHE A 82 -13.35 1.39 7.64
C PHE A 82 -14.74 0.77 7.41
N GLY A 83 -15.64 0.85 8.40
CA GLY A 83 -17.05 0.50 8.20
C GLY A 83 -17.74 1.33 7.11
N ASP A 84 -17.39 2.61 6.95
CA ASP A 84 -17.92 3.45 5.89
C ASP A 84 -17.39 3.03 4.50
N LEU A 85 -16.13 2.60 4.41
CA LEU A 85 -15.56 2.04 3.17
C LEU A 85 -16.32 0.78 2.74
N LEU A 86 -16.59 -0.12 3.70
CA LEU A 86 -17.36 -1.34 3.45
C LEU A 86 -18.79 -1.03 3.01
N ALA A 87 -19.45 -0.07 3.68
CA ALA A 87 -20.83 0.32 3.39
C ALA A 87 -21.01 0.92 1.99
N ARG A 88 -19.99 1.58 1.44
CA ARG A 88 -20.04 2.20 0.10
C ARG A 88 -20.08 1.18 -1.04
N GLN A 89 -19.66 -0.07 -0.81
CA GLN A 89 -19.52 -1.09 -1.86
C GLN A 89 -18.61 -0.66 -3.03
N GLY A 90 -17.59 0.17 -2.75
CA GLY A 90 -16.58 0.60 -3.71
C GLY A 90 -15.43 -0.41 -3.89
N PRO A 91 -14.31 -0.01 -4.51
CA PRO A 91 -13.09 -0.84 -4.51
C PRO A 91 -12.69 -1.22 -3.08
N MET A 92 -12.17 -2.43 -2.91
CA MET A 92 -11.48 -2.76 -1.66
C MET A 92 -10.30 -1.80 -1.50
N ILE A 93 -10.22 -1.10 -0.37
CA ILE A 93 -9.07 -0.25 -0.04
C ILE A 93 -8.18 -0.99 0.92
N VAL A 94 -6.89 -1.10 0.57
CA VAL A 94 -5.88 -1.70 1.45
C VAL A 94 -4.80 -0.68 1.72
N ILE A 95 -4.78 -0.21 2.96
CA ILE A 95 -3.72 0.67 3.45
C ILE A 95 -2.66 -0.21 4.10
N ASN A 96 -1.38 0.03 3.80
CA ASN A 96 -0.28 -0.76 4.33
C ASN A 96 0.62 0.08 5.24
N ALA A 97 1.02 -0.48 6.36
CA ALA A 97 2.02 0.05 7.28
C ALA A 97 3.05 -1.03 7.62
N THR A 98 4.11 -0.66 8.34
CA THR A 98 5.17 -1.58 8.75
C THR A 98 5.23 -1.66 10.26
N ASP A 99 5.24 -2.87 10.82
CA ASP A 99 5.62 -3.07 12.22
C ASP A 99 7.11 -2.75 12.39
N MET A 100 7.39 -1.70 13.17
CA MET A 100 8.73 -1.17 13.36
C MET A 100 9.70 -2.20 13.98
N VAL A 101 9.20 -3.15 14.77
CA VAL A 101 10.05 -4.11 15.49
C VAL A 101 10.49 -5.27 14.60
N ASN A 102 9.56 -5.91 13.91
CA ASN A 102 9.85 -7.07 13.08
C ASN A 102 10.09 -6.74 11.60
N GLY A 103 9.78 -5.52 11.15
CA GLY A 103 9.79 -5.15 9.74
C GLY A 103 8.65 -5.81 8.95
N THR A 104 7.68 -6.40 9.64
CA THR A 104 6.57 -7.13 9.04
C THR A 104 5.52 -6.16 8.53
N ARG A 105 5.05 -6.38 7.30
CA ARG A 105 3.97 -5.61 6.68
C ARG A 105 2.64 -5.88 7.39
N ILE A 106 1.90 -4.82 7.72
CA ILE A 106 0.52 -4.90 8.21
C ILE A 106 -0.39 -4.18 7.22
N SER A 107 -1.40 -4.89 6.75
CA SER A 107 -2.52 -4.28 6.02
C SER A 107 -3.66 -3.96 6.97
N PHE A 108 -4.27 -2.79 6.81
CA PHE A 108 -5.55 -2.47 7.45
C PHE A 108 -6.69 -3.19 6.73
N VAL A 109 -6.81 -4.49 7.00
CA VAL A 109 -7.86 -5.40 6.51
C VAL A 109 -8.33 -6.29 7.65
N GLN A 110 -9.58 -6.73 7.62
CA GLN A 110 -10.17 -7.45 8.76
C GLN A 110 -9.39 -8.72 9.10
N GLU A 111 -8.87 -9.43 8.10
CA GLU A 111 -8.10 -10.66 8.33
C GLU A 111 -6.82 -10.41 9.15
N ALA A 112 -6.19 -9.24 9.00
CA ALA A 112 -5.03 -8.87 9.81
C ALA A 112 -5.46 -8.45 11.23
N PHE A 113 -6.56 -7.72 11.36
CA PHE A 113 -7.09 -7.26 12.65
C PHE A 113 -7.65 -8.42 13.49
N ASP A 114 -8.22 -9.45 12.85
CA ASP A 114 -8.64 -10.69 13.50
C ASP A 114 -7.48 -11.40 14.20
N SER A 115 -6.28 -11.38 13.60
CA SER A 115 -5.09 -12.02 14.17
C SER A 115 -4.65 -11.40 15.50
N ILE A 116 -4.94 -10.11 15.69
CA ILE A 116 -4.69 -9.37 16.93
C ILE A 116 -5.96 -9.20 17.78
N CYS A 117 -7.04 -9.92 17.45
CA CYS A 117 -8.35 -9.85 18.10
C CYS A 117 -8.91 -8.42 18.23
N SER A 118 -8.83 -7.65 17.14
CA SER A 118 -9.38 -6.30 17.05
C SER A 118 -10.40 -6.22 15.89
N ASP A 119 -11.33 -5.28 15.99
CA ASP A 119 -12.25 -4.96 14.89
C ASP A 119 -11.67 -3.82 14.04
N LEU A 120 -11.65 -3.99 12.72
CA LEU A 120 -11.22 -2.94 11.81
C LEU A 120 -12.37 -1.98 11.49
N ILE A 121 -13.63 -2.43 11.51
CA ILE A 121 -14.81 -1.65 11.08
C ILE A 121 -14.87 -0.31 11.82
N ASP A 122 -14.59 -0.34 13.12
CA ASP A 122 -14.58 0.84 13.99
C ASP A 122 -13.25 1.60 13.97
N TYR A 123 -12.24 1.18 13.21
CA TYR A 123 -10.96 1.88 13.17
C TYR A 123 -11.05 3.14 12.27
N PRO A 124 -10.52 4.30 12.68
CA PRO A 124 -10.52 5.50 11.84
C PRO A 124 -9.62 5.34 10.61
N VAL A 125 -10.12 5.73 9.43
CA VAL A 125 -9.33 5.70 8.19
C VAL A 125 -8.13 6.64 8.29
N ALA A 126 -8.31 7.80 8.93
CA ALA A 126 -7.26 8.77 9.18
C ALA A 126 -6.05 8.18 9.92
N ASN A 127 -6.29 7.36 10.95
CA ASN A 127 -5.22 6.71 11.71
C ASN A 127 -4.45 5.68 10.88
N ALA A 128 -5.13 4.99 9.95
CA ALA A 128 -4.46 4.06 9.04
C ALA A 128 -3.57 4.81 8.03
N CYS A 129 -4.06 5.90 7.44
CA CYS A 129 -3.25 6.76 6.57
C CYS A 129 -2.06 7.37 7.32
N ALA A 130 -2.27 7.88 8.53
CA ALA A 130 -1.20 8.44 9.36
C ALA A 130 -0.13 7.39 9.70
N ALA A 131 -0.53 6.15 10.03
CA ALA A 131 0.40 5.04 10.24
C ALA A 131 1.18 4.72 8.96
N SER A 132 0.48 4.64 7.82
CA SER A 132 1.05 4.31 6.52
C SER A 132 2.06 5.34 6.03
N SER A 133 1.93 6.60 6.45
CA SER A 133 2.83 7.70 6.10
C SER A 133 3.77 8.14 7.24
N ALA A 134 3.90 7.34 8.30
CA ALA A 134 4.69 7.70 9.48
C ALA A 134 6.19 7.50 9.23
N VAL A 135 6.78 8.38 8.40
CA VAL A 135 8.22 8.36 8.11
C VAL A 135 9.00 8.61 9.41
N PRO A 136 9.98 7.74 9.74
CA PRO A 136 10.81 7.92 10.93
C PRO A 136 11.47 9.30 11.00
N VAL A 137 11.82 9.77 12.21
CA VAL A 137 12.39 11.09 12.52
C VAL A 137 11.39 12.25 12.43
N ILE A 138 10.58 12.35 11.37
CA ILE A 138 9.58 13.42 11.19
C ILE A 138 8.29 13.12 11.95
N LEU A 139 7.83 11.87 11.87
CA LEU A 139 6.61 11.41 12.51
C LEU A 139 6.93 10.39 13.62
N THR A 140 5.92 10.03 14.41
CA THR A 140 6.03 8.99 15.44
C THR A 140 5.27 7.74 15.00
N PRO A 141 5.57 6.55 15.53
CA PRO A 141 4.75 5.39 15.22
C PRO A 141 3.31 5.56 15.70
N ILE A 142 2.34 5.04 14.95
CA ILE A 142 0.97 4.82 15.45
C ILE A 142 0.94 3.49 16.17
N THR A 143 0.44 3.47 17.41
CA THR A 143 0.48 2.26 18.24
C THR A 143 -0.87 1.55 18.25
N LEU A 144 -0.89 0.29 17.81
CA LEU A 144 -2.01 -0.61 18.01
C LEU A 144 -1.83 -1.44 19.28
N ARG A 145 -2.95 -1.76 19.93
CA ARG A 145 -2.98 -2.73 21.03
C ARG A 145 -3.23 -4.12 20.45
N ASN A 146 -2.45 -5.08 20.90
CA ASN A 146 -2.61 -6.47 20.51
C ASN A 146 -3.45 -7.22 21.56
N TYR A 147 -4.58 -7.75 21.14
CA TYR A 147 -5.50 -8.53 21.97
C TYR A 147 -5.49 -10.02 21.63
N ALA A 148 -4.52 -10.50 20.85
CA ALA A 148 -4.40 -11.89 20.44
C ALA A 148 -4.55 -12.86 21.63
N GLY A 149 -5.22 -13.99 21.37
CA GLY A 149 -5.55 -14.99 22.39
C GLY A 149 -6.86 -14.73 23.15
N ARG A 150 -7.56 -13.61 22.91
CA ARG A 150 -8.83 -13.28 23.58
C ARG A 150 -10.10 -13.60 22.78
N CYS A 151 -9.99 -13.85 21.48
CA CYS A 151 -11.13 -13.99 20.56
C CYS A 151 -11.26 -15.38 19.91
N GLY A 152 -10.43 -16.36 20.29
CA GLY A 152 -10.46 -17.69 19.70
C GLY A 152 -10.00 -17.75 18.23
N TYR A 153 -9.28 -16.73 17.75
CA TYR A 153 -8.68 -16.70 16.41
C TYR A 153 -7.88 -17.99 16.15
N ARG A 154 -8.07 -18.56 14.96
CA ARG A 154 -7.31 -19.71 14.49
C ARG A 154 -6.58 -19.33 13.22
N LEU A 155 -5.30 -19.67 13.18
CA LEU A 155 -4.48 -19.45 12.00
C LEU A 155 -5.12 -20.18 10.80
N PRO A 156 -5.22 -19.53 9.62
CA PRO A 156 -5.72 -20.19 8.42
C PRO A 156 -4.96 -21.49 8.17
N LYS A 157 -5.67 -22.54 7.74
CA LYS A 157 -5.10 -23.89 7.52
C LYS A 157 -3.81 -23.83 6.70
N ALA A 158 -3.79 -23.02 5.65
CA ALA A 158 -2.62 -22.87 4.80
C ALA A 158 -1.37 -22.34 5.52
N LEU A 159 -1.54 -21.47 6.52
CA LEU A 159 -0.44 -20.96 7.34
C LEU A 159 -0.07 -21.92 8.47
N ALA A 160 -1.05 -22.60 9.06
CA ALA A 160 -0.80 -23.61 10.08
C ALA A 160 0.06 -24.77 9.54
N GLU A 161 -0.27 -25.29 8.36
CA GLU A 161 0.51 -26.34 7.69
C GLU A 161 1.93 -25.90 7.35
N ALA A 162 2.16 -24.61 7.09
CA ALA A 162 3.47 -24.10 6.71
C ALA A 162 4.49 -24.12 7.86
N VAL A 163 4.04 -24.06 9.10
CA VAL A 163 4.91 -24.06 10.29
C VAL A 163 5.08 -25.44 10.92
N GLU A 164 4.19 -26.40 10.58
CA GLU A 164 4.24 -27.78 11.05
C GLU A 164 5.28 -28.63 10.28
N PRO A 165 6.07 -29.48 10.96
CA PRO A 165 6.93 -30.46 10.29
C PRO A 165 6.12 -31.61 9.65
N PRO A 166 6.53 -32.13 8.48
CA PRO A 166 7.64 -31.69 7.64
C PRO A 166 7.29 -30.40 6.88
N ARG A 167 8.19 -29.41 6.93
CA ARG A 167 8.01 -28.09 6.30
C ARG A 167 8.21 -28.16 4.78
N ASP A 168 7.42 -28.96 4.09
CA ASP A 168 7.43 -29.13 2.64
C ASP A 168 6.61 -28.02 1.95
N VAL A 169 6.99 -26.77 2.24
CA VAL A 169 6.37 -25.56 1.68
C VAL A 169 7.44 -24.63 1.15
N SER A 170 7.06 -23.74 0.23
CA SER A 170 7.99 -22.71 -0.25
C SER A 170 8.50 -21.84 0.89
N LEU A 171 9.77 -21.43 0.83
CA LEU A 171 10.37 -20.52 1.82
C LEU A 171 9.53 -19.26 2.03
N ARG A 172 8.88 -18.77 0.95
CA ARG A 172 7.98 -17.61 1.01
C ARG A 172 6.77 -17.86 1.91
N ARG A 173 6.12 -19.01 1.78
CA ARG A 173 4.95 -19.36 2.61
C ARG A 173 5.37 -19.57 4.06
N LEU A 174 6.54 -20.17 4.30
CA LEU A 174 7.12 -20.29 5.65
C LEU A 174 7.42 -18.92 6.27
N HIS A 175 8.04 -18.00 5.53
CA HIS A 175 8.31 -16.64 6.02
C HIS A 175 7.02 -15.90 6.38
N LEU A 176 6.02 -15.94 5.50
CA LEU A 176 4.72 -15.32 5.75
C LEU A 176 4.01 -15.91 6.98
N ALA A 177 4.12 -17.22 7.18
CA ALA A 177 3.59 -17.86 8.37
C ALA A 177 4.31 -17.39 9.64
N ASN A 178 5.65 -17.34 9.62
CA ASN A 178 6.43 -16.85 10.76
C ASN A 178 6.12 -15.38 11.09
N ASP A 179 5.92 -14.53 10.08
CA ASP A 179 5.53 -13.13 10.22
C ASP A 179 4.20 -13.00 10.98
N VAL A 180 3.16 -13.75 10.56
CA VAL A 180 1.85 -13.75 11.21
C VAL A 180 1.95 -14.27 12.65
N MET A 181 2.75 -15.31 12.89
CA MET A 181 2.95 -15.88 14.22
C MET A 181 3.48 -14.86 15.24
N THR A 182 4.22 -13.82 14.80
CA THR A 182 4.71 -12.77 15.72
C THR A 182 3.59 -11.96 16.37
N PHE A 183 2.40 -11.91 15.76
CA PHE A 183 1.25 -11.16 16.26
C PHE A 183 0.35 -11.97 17.19
N LEU A 184 0.47 -13.30 17.20
CA LEU A 184 -0.46 -14.16 17.94
C LEU A 184 -0.19 -14.25 19.44
N ASP A 185 0.96 -13.74 19.91
CA ASP A 185 1.35 -13.73 21.33
C ASP A 185 1.26 -12.31 21.90
N SER A 186 0.07 -11.95 22.41
CA SER A 186 -0.15 -10.64 23.05
C SER A 186 0.58 -10.47 24.38
N GLN A 187 1.07 -11.55 25.01
CA GLN A 187 1.87 -11.45 26.23
C GLN A 187 3.28 -10.99 25.92
N LYS A 188 3.87 -11.47 24.82
CA LYS A 188 5.20 -11.03 24.36
C LYS A 188 5.14 -9.75 23.53
N LYS A 189 4.06 -9.53 22.78
CA LYS A 189 3.88 -8.37 21.90
C LYS A 189 2.54 -7.66 22.18
N PRO A 190 2.38 -7.00 23.35
CA PRO A 190 1.13 -6.33 23.73
C PRO A 190 0.82 -5.07 22.90
N TYR A 191 1.85 -4.49 22.26
CA TYR A 191 1.74 -3.29 21.44
C TYR A 191 2.45 -3.50 20.10
N ILE A 192 1.90 -2.92 19.04
CA ILE A 192 2.45 -2.95 17.69
C ILE A 192 2.67 -1.51 17.27
N HIS A 193 3.90 -1.15 16.94
CA HIS A 193 4.27 0.22 16.59
C HIS A 193 4.41 0.32 15.08
N LEU A 194 3.47 1.03 14.44
CA LEU A 194 3.38 1.15 12.99
C LEU A 194 4.12 2.38 12.50
N VAL A 195 5.02 2.17 11.54
CA VAL A 195 5.70 3.20 10.76
C VAL A 195 5.31 3.11 9.29
N ASP A 196 5.85 4.01 8.48
CA ASP A 196 5.58 4.09 7.05
C ASP A 196 5.60 2.70 6.36
N GLY A 197 4.58 2.43 5.55
CA GLY A 197 4.43 1.15 4.85
C GLY A 197 5.51 0.91 3.79
N GLY A 198 6.19 1.98 3.36
CA GLY A 198 7.27 1.95 2.40
C GLY A 198 8.41 1.03 2.83
N VAL A 199 8.68 0.97 4.13
CA VAL A 199 9.75 0.16 4.71
C VAL A 199 9.61 -1.33 4.37
N ALA A 200 8.38 -1.87 4.37
CA ALA A 200 8.12 -3.28 4.07
C ALA A 200 7.62 -3.54 2.63
N ASP A 201 6.78 -2.65 2.08
CA ASP A 201 6.18 -2.80 0.75
C ASP A 201 5.70 -1.45 0.20
N ASN A 202 6.63 -0.68 -0.39
CA ASN A 202 6.33 0.65 -0.93
C ASN A 202 5.35 0.65 -2.11
N LEU A 203 5.28 -0.42 -2.89
CA LEU A 203 4.33 -0.51 -4.02
C LEU A 203 2.98 -1.10 -3.61
N GLY A 204 2.84 -1.63 -2.39
CA GLY A 204 1.62 -2.29 -1.92
C GLY A 204 1.26 -3.57 -2.71
N LEU A 205 2.19 -4.09 -3.52
CA LEU A 205 1.98 -5.22 -4.43
C LEU A 205 2.18 -6.57 -3.73
N ARG A 206 2.98 -6.59 -2.65
CA ARG A 206 3.20 -7.83 -1.90
C ARG A 206 1.92 -8.32 -1.25
N ALA A 207 1.00 -7.42 -0.90
CA ALA A 207 -0.34 -7.77 -0.43
C ALA A 207 -1.06 -8.75 -1.37
N VAL A 208 -1.01 -8.53 -2.69
CA VAL A 208 -1.63 -9.40 -3.69
C VAL A 208 -0.87 -10.72 -3.80
N LEU A 209 0.46 -10.65 -3.93
CA LEU A 209 1.30 -11.83 -4.09
C LEU A 209 1.21 -12.79 -2.89
N GLU A 210 1.17 -12.23 -1.68
CA GLU A 210 1.02 -13.00 -0.44
C GLU A 210 -0.37 -13.62 -0.34
N ARG A 211 -1.44 -12.91 -0.71
CA ARG A 211 -2.79 -13.52 -0.76
C ARG A 211 -2.88 -14.71 -1.70
N VAL A 212 -2.33 -14.62 -2.91
CA VAL A 212 -2.30 -15.76 -3.84
C VAL A 212 -1.45 -16.91 -3.27
N THR A 213 -0.33 -16.59 -2.60
CA THR A 213 0.51 -17.59 -1.92
C THR A 213 -0.24 -18.29 -0.78
N LEU A 214 -1.06 -17.56 -0.02
CA LEU A 214 -1.85 -18.07 1.09
C LEU A 214 -2.99 -18.99 0.63
N THR A 215 -3.62 -18.67 -0.49
CA THR A 215 -4.64 -19.54 -1.10
C THR A 215 -4.06 -20.74 -1.85
N GLY A 216 -2.73 -20.79 -2.00
CA GLY A 216 -2.00 -21.85 -2.69
C GLY A 216 -1.73 -21.51 -4.16
N ASP A 217 -2.77 -21.18 -4.91
CA ASP A 217 -2.70 -20.87 -6.34
C ASP A 217 -3.69 -19.76 -6.75
N ALA A 218 -3.49 -19.20 -7.95
CA ALA A 218 -4.30 -18.10 -8.49
C ALA A 218 -5.76 -18.50 -8.78
N TRP A 219 -6.02 -19.74 -9.18
CA TRP A 219 -7.39 -20.20 -9.45
C TRP A 219 -8.20 -20.29 -8.16
N THR A 220 -7.61 -20.84 -7.11
CA THR A 220 -8.20 -20.91 -5.78
C THR A 220 -8.46 -19.52 -5.21
N PHE A 221 -7.54 -18.57 -5.43
CA PHE A 221 -7.77 -17.15 -5.09
C PHE A 221 -8.98 -16.56 -5.82
N LEU A 222 -9.13 -16.79 -7.13
CA LEU A 222 -10.28 -16.27 -7.89
C LEU A 222 -11.60 -16.87 -7.42
N LYS A 223 -11.64 -18.19 -7.11
CA LYS A 223 -12.83 -18.83 -6.52
C LYS A 223 -13.20 -18.22 -5.17
N HIS A 224 -12.22 -18.03 -4.29
CA HIS A 224 -12.47 -17.44 -2.97
C HIS A 224 -12.99 -16.00 -3.03
N THR A 225 -12.74 -15.30 -4.15
CA THR A 225 -13.17 -13.93 -4.35
C THR A 225 -14.35 -13.80 -5.32
N ASN A 226 -14.99 -14.92 -5.70
CA ASN A 226 -16.09 -14.99 -6.68
C ASN A 226 -15.77 -14.31 -8.02
N ARG A 227 -14.53 -14.47 -8.50
CA ARG A 227 -14.00 -13.88 -9.75
C ARG A 227 -13.59 -14.94 -10.76
N GLU A 228 -14.23 -16.10 -10.74
CA GLU A 228 -13.92 -17.23 -11.63
C GLU A 228 -14.05 -16.87 -13.11
N ASN A 229 -14.94 -15.94 -13.46
CA ASN A 229 -15.22 -15.51 -14.82
C ASN A 229 -14.35 -14.31 -15.30
N VAL A 230 -13.32 -13.92 -14.55
CA VAL A 230 -12.45 -12.82 -14.97
C VAL A 230 -11.60 -13.22 -16.17
N HIS A 231 -11.63 -12.42 -17.23
CA HIS A 231 -10.83 -12.66 -18.44
C HIS A 231 -9.61 -11.73 -18.54
N LYS A 232 -9.64 -10.59 -17.84
CA LYS A 232 -8.55 -9.59 -17.87
C LYS A 232 -8.26 -9.14 -16.46
N ILE A 233 -7.01 -9.27 -16.04
CA ILE A 233 -6.52 -8.77 -14.75
C ILE A 233 -5.51 -7.65 -15.02
N VAL A 234 -5.82 -6.46 -14.54
CA VAL A 234 -5.04 -5.24 -14.81
C VAL A 234 -4.41 -4.76 -13.52
N PHE A 235 -3.10 -4.62 -13.53
CA PHE A 235 -2.32 -3.96 -12.49
C PHE A 235 -1.91 -2.59 -13.00
N VAL A 236 -2.37 -1.52 -12.34
CA VAL A 236 -1.88 -0.16 -12.56
C VAL A 236 -1.01 0.21 -11.36
N VAL A 237 0.29 0.32 -11.57
CA VAL A 237 1.27 0.61 -10.52
C VAL A 237 1.77 2.03 -10.68
N VAL A 238 1.41 2.89 -9.74
CA VAL A 238 1.86 4.29 -9.71
C VAL A 238 3.01 4.41 -8.73
N ASN A 239 4.19 4.79 -9.20
CA ASN A 239 5.39 4.92 -8.39
C ASN A 239 5.97 6.34 -8.52
N ALA A 240 5.86 7.12 -7.44
CA ALA A 240 6.41 8.47 -7.34
C ALA A 240 7.83 8.46 -6.74
N GLU A 241 8.65 7.49 -7.14
CA GLU A 241 9.99 7.29 -6.61
C GLU A 241 10.91 8.47 -6.93
N THR A 242 11.55 9.00 -5.88
CA THR A 242 12.50 10.09 -5.97
C THR A 242 13.88 9.58 -6.36
N GLU A 243 14.68 10.43 -7.00
CA GLU A 243 16.07 10.10 -7.30
C GLU A 243 16.90 10.06 -6.01
N VAL A 244 17.83 9.11 -5.90
CA VAL A 244 18.72 9.03 -4.73
C VAL A 244 19.63 10.25 -4.73
N ASP A 245 19.56 11.05 -3.67
CA ASP A 245 20.30 12.28 -3.55
C ASP A 245 21.83 12.02 -3.51
N ASN A 246 22.48 12.28 -4.64
CA ASN A 246 23.92 12.09 -4.80
C ASN A 246 24.76 13.28 -4.29
N LYS A 247 24.15 14.30 -3.66
CA LYS A 247 24.89 15.47 -3.15
C LYS A 247 25.98 15.08 -2.17
N TRP A 248 25.77 14.02 -1.40
CA TRP A 248 26.72 13.50 -0.43
C TRP A 248 28.00 12.95 -1.07
N ASN A 249 28.00 12.62 -2.36
CA ASN A 249 29.20 12.23 -3.09
C ASN A 249 30.14 13.42 -3.37
N ARG A 250 29.65 14.66 -3.24
CA ARG A 250 30.38 15.89 -3.59
C ARG A 250 31.07 16.54 -2.39
N PHE A 251 30.77 16.11 -1.18
CA PHE A 251 31.29 16.72 0.05
C PHE A 251 31.88 15.64 0.96
N ALA A 252 33.07 15.92 1.53
CA ALA A 252 33.71 15.03 2.51
C ALA A 252 33.12 15.14 3.93
N THR A 253 32.16 16.05 4.14
CA THR A 253 31.51 16.25 5.43
C THR A 253 30.58 15.09 5.76
N VAL A 254 30.64 14.61 7.01
CA VAL A 254 29.75 13.54 7.48
C VAL A 254 28.28 14.00 7.36
N PRO A 255 27.43 13.24 6.66
CA PRO A 255 26.01 13.58 6.55
C PRO A 255 25.31 13.61 7.92
N PRO A 256 24.30 14.48 8.12
CA PRO A 256 23.47 14.45 9.32
C PRO A 256 22.79 13.09 9.51
N PHE A 257 22.53 12.70 10.76
CA PHE A 257 21.92 11.41 11.08
C PHE A 257 20.58 11.16 10.35
N ALA A 258 19.72 12.18 10.27
CA ALA A 258 18.45 12.08 9.55
C ALA A 258 18.65 11.75 8.06
N ALA A 259 19.63 12.38 7.41
CA ALA A 259 19.94 12.14 6.00
C ALA A 259 20.51 10.73 5.75
N MET A 260 21.25 10.17 6.72
CA MET A 260 21.73 8.78 6.63
C MET A 260 20.59 7.77 6.72
N ILE A 261 19.64 7.98 7.64
CA ILE A 261 18.45 7.11 7.80
C ILE A 261 17.54 7.20 6.57
N GLU A 262 17.31 8.40 6.07
CA GLU A 262 16.56 8.65 4.82
C GLU A 262 17.21 7.93 3.63
N SER A 263 18.52 8.10 3.44
CA SER A 263 19.26 7.47 2.34
C SER A 263 19.20 5.94 2.40
N TYR A 264 19.44 5.34 3.57
CA TYR A 264 19.35 3.89 3.74
C TYR A 264 17.94 3.38 3.41
N SER A 265 16.91 4.07 3.92
CA SER A 265 15.51 3.70 3.70
C SER A 265 15.14 3.81 2.22
N SER A 266 15.48 4.93 1.57
CA SER A 266 15.23 5.15 0.13
C SER A 266 15.90 4.09 -0.75
N ILE A 267 17.17 3.75 -0.47
CA ILE A 267 17.90 2.72 -1.23
C ILE A 267 17.25 1.34 -1.06
N ALA A 268 16.89 0.96 0.18
CA ALA A 268 16.23 -0.30 0.44
C ALA A 268 14.88 -0.38 -0.28
N ILE A 269 14.07 0.68 -0.18
CA ILE A 269 12.77 0.82 -0.86
C ILE A 269 12.92 0.65 -2.37
N SER A 270 13.83 1.39 -3.00
CA SER A 270 14.08 1.35 -4.44
C SER A 270 14.44 -0.06 -4.94
N ARG A 271 15.32 -0.76 -4.21
CA ARG A 271 15.70 -2.14 -4.54
C ARG A 271 14.51 -3.10 -4.38
N TYR A 272 13.75 -2.99 -3.28
CA TYR A 272 12.57 -3.83 -3.06
C TYR A 272 11.45 -3.55 -4.07
N ASN A 273 11.27 -2.31 -4.52
CA ASN A 273 10.31 -1.95 -5.58
C ASN A 273 10.60 -2.73 -6.86
N THR A 274 11.87 -2.73 -7.28
CA THR A 274 12.33 -3.41 -8.50
C THR A 274 12.08 -4.91 -8.42
N GLU A 275 12.51 -5.54 -7.31
CA GLU A 275 12.31 -6.98 -7.09
C GLU A 275 10.83 -7.37 -7.01
N THR A 276 10.00 -6.54 -6.35
CA THR A 276 8.56 -6.82 -6.21
C THR A 276 7.84 -6.73 -7.55
N LEU A 277 8.19 -5.76 -8.38
CA LEU A 277 7.64 -5.63 -9.74
C LEU A 277 8.05 -6.80 -10.63
N ALA A 278 9.34 -7.15 -10.64
CA ALA A 278 9.84 -8.29 -11.39
C ALA A 278 9.12 -9.59 -10.98
N LEU A 279 9.00 -9.83 -9.67
CA LEU A 279 8.31 -11.00 -9.13
C LEU A 279 6.82 -11.06 -9.50
N LEU A 280 6.15 -9.90 -9.56
CA LEU A 280 4.76 -9.82 -10.01
C LEU A 280 4.64 -10.20 -11.49
N GLU A 281 5.46 -9.59 -12.34
CA GLU A 281 5.46 -9.84 -13.78
C GLU A 281 5.79 -11.31 -14.10
N GLU A 282 6.82 -11.86 -13.45
CA GLU A 282 7.20 -13.28 -13.56
C GLU A 282 6.13 -14.25 -13.05
N SER A 283 5.22 -13.79 -12.17
CA SER A 283 4.13 -14.62 -11.68
C SER A 283 2.99 -14.78 -12.68
N PHE A 284 2.83 -13.87 -13.66
CA PHE A 284 1.68 -13.88 -14.57
C PHE A 284 1.56 -15.14 -15.44
N PRO A 285 2.63 -15.67 -16.08
CA PRO A 285 2.50 -16.89 -16.88
C PRO A 285 2.03 -18.08 -16.03
N ARG A 286 2.57 -18.22 -14.81
CA ARG A 286 2.20 -19.26 -13.87
C ARG A 286 0.74 -19.10 -13.41
N TRP A 287 0.33 -17.90 -13.01
CA TRP A 287 -1.05 -17.63 -12.62
C TRP A 287 -2.03 -17.88 -13.76
N ALA A 288 -1.69 -17.49 -15.00
CA ALA A 288 -2.50 -17.77 -16.17
C ALA A 288 -2.66 -19.28 -16.41
N ASP A 289 -1.59 -20.07 -16.24
CA ASP A 289 -1.63 -21.52 -16.36
C ASP A 289 -2.49 -22.18 -15.25
N GLU A 290 -2.31 -21.76 -13.99
CA GLU A 290 -3.13 -22.21 -12.85
C GLU A 290 -4.63 -21.94 -13.09
N ILE A 291 -4.97 -20.72 -13.55
CA ILE A 291 -6.35 -20.34 -13.89
C ILE A 291 -6.89 -21.19 -15.05
N ARG A 292 -6.12 -21.38 -16.13
CA ARG A 292 -6.56 -22.18 -17.29
C ARG A 292 -6.82 -23.63 -16.89
N LYS A 293 -5.90 -24.26 -16.15
CA LYS A 293 -6.05 -25.63 -15.66
C LYS A 293 -7.29 -25.77 -14.77
N GLY A 294 -7.55 -24.78 -13.92
CA GLY A 294 -8.69 -24.77 -13.01
C GLY A 294 -10.03 -24.45 -13.67
N ARG A 295 -10.04 -23.61 -14.72
CA ARG A 295 -11.26 -23.16 -15.42
C ARG A 295 -11.67 -24.08 -16.57
N CYS A 296 -10.70 -24.70 -17.24
CA CYS A 296 -10.91 -25.61 -18.38
C CYS A 296 -10.96 -27.09 -18.00
N VAL A 297 -11.45 -27.45 -16.80
CA VAL A 297 -11.55 -28.87 -16.40
C VAL A 297 -12.38 -29.64 -17.44
N ASP A 298 -11.82 -30.76 -17.91
CA ASP A 298 -12.40 -31.64 -18.93
C ASP A 298 -12.69 -30.98 -20.30
N ARG A 299 -11.97 -29.88 -20.62
CA ARG A 299 -12.08 -29.18 -21.91
C ARG A 299 -10.70 -28.92 -22.49
N ASP A 300 -10.60 -28.88 -23.82
CA ASP A 300 -9.41 -28.39 -24.48
C ASP A 300 -9.19 -26.90 -24.15
N ILE A 301 -7.96 -26.54 -23.80
CA ILE A 301 -7.60 -25.16 -23.45
C ILE A 301 -7.56 -24.32 -24.72
N SER A 302 -8.70 -23.71 -25.08
CA SER A 302 -8.76 -22.63 -26.05
C SER A 302 -8.35 -21.30 -25.41
N ARG A 303 -7.71 -20.41 -26.18
CA ARG A 303 -7.36 -19.03 -25.77
C ARG A 303 -8.17 -17.98 -26.52
N GLU A 304 -9.18 -18.40 -27.28
CA GLU A 304 -10.09 -17.49 -27.97
C GLU A 304 -10.89 -16.66 -26.95
N THR A 305 -11.28 -15.45 -27.33
CA THR A 305 -12.03 -14.55 -26.45
C THR A 305 -13.33 -15.20 -25.95
N GLY A 306 -13.58 -15.12 -24.65
CA GLY A 306 -14.72 -15.74 -23.98
C GLY A 306 -14.61 -17.25 -23.73
N SER A 307 -13.52 -17.89 -24.17
CA SER A 307 -13.28 -19.31 -23.89
C SER A 307 -12.83 -19.53 -22.44
N CYS A 308 -12.80 -20.79 -22.00
CA CYS A 308 -12.36 -21.13 -20.64
C CYS A 308 -10.89 -20.77 -20.39
N GLY A 309 -10.05 -20.70 -21.43
CA GLY A 309 -8.63 -20.37 -21.27
C GLY A 309 -8.30 -18.90 -21.52
N ASP A 310 -9.33 -18.10 -21.80
CA ASP A 310 -9.23 -16.64 -21.95
C ASP A 310 -8.92 -15.99 -20.60
N ILE A 311 -7.63 -15.69 -20.42
CA ILE A 311 -7.10 -14.93 -19.31
C ILE A 311 -5.86 -14.17 -19.77
N GLU A 312 -5.88 -12.86 -19.57
CA GLU A 312 -4.77 -11.96 -19.87
C GLU A 312 -4.43 -11.09 -18.67
N PHE A 313 -3.13 -10.84 -18.49
CA PHE A 313 -2.59 -9.95 -17.46
C PHE A 313 -1.99 -8.71 -18.11
N TYR A 314 -2.17 -7.57 -17.47
CA TYR A 314 -1.63 -6.28 -17.88
C TYR A 314 -0.91 -5.64 -16.69
N LEU A 315 0.29 -5.13 -16.93
CA LEU A 315 1.05 -4.36 -15.95
C LEU A 315 1.33 -2.98 -16.53
N VAL A 316 0.52 -2.00 -16.14
CA VAL A 316 0.66 -0.61 -16.52
C VAL A 316 1.46 0.09 -15.43
N GLN A 317 2.69 0.49 -15.74
CA GLN A 317 3.55 1.23 -14.81
C GLN A 317 3.48 2.73 -15.11
N VAL A 318 3.14 3.52 -14.09
CA VAL A 318 3.18 4.98 -14.12
C VAL A 318 4.34 5.43 -13.24
N LYS A 319 5.48 5.69 -13.87
CA LYS A 319 6.74 6.11 -13.22
C LYS A 319 7.47 7.13 -14.07
N PHE A 320 8.19 8.05 -13.44
CA PHE A 320 8.84 9.17 -14.15
C PHE A 320 9.89 8.74 -15.18
N ASP A 321 10.46 7.53 -15.05
CA ASP A 321 11.37 6.93 -16.03
C ASP A 321 10.76 6.70 -17.41
N ALA A 322 9.43 6.74 -17.52
CA ALA A 322 8.72 6.58 -18.79
C ALA A 322 8.62 7.89 -19.60
N LEU A 323 9.06 9.03 -19.05
CA LEU A 323 9.08 10.30 -19.77
C LEU A 323 10.30 10.38 -20.70
N ASP A 324 10.09 10.85 -21.93
CA ASP A 324 11.16 11.01 -22.92
C ASP A 324 12.13 12.16 -22.56
N ASP A 325 11.64 13.22 -21.92
CA ASP A 325 12.47 14.34 -21.47
C ASP A 325 13.15 14.00 -20.13
N ALA A 326 14.45 13.69 -20.21
CA ALA A 326 15.27 13.37 -19.04
C ALA A 326 15.36 14.52 -18.02
N ALA A 327 15.28 15.78 -18.47
CA ALA A 327 15.31 16.94 -17.57
C ALA A 327 13.97 17.08 -16.82
N GLU A 328 12.85 16.85 -17.50
CA GLU A 328 11.53 16.78 -16.86
C GLU A 328 11.46 15.63 -15.86
N SER A 329 11.89 14.43 -16.27
CA SER A 329 11.94 13.25 -15.39
C SER A 329 12.78 13.51 -14.14
N SER A 330 13.98 14.07 -14.29
CA SER A 330 14.85 14.40 -13.15
C SER A 330 14.24 15.50 -12.28
N TYR A 331 13.60 16.52 -12.87
CA TYR A 331 12.89 17.55 -12.09
C TYR A 331 11.80 16.94 -11.19
N LEU A 332 10.93 16.10 -11.74
CA LEU A 332 9.84 15.47 -11.00
C LEU A 332 10.37 14.51 -9.91
N LYS A 333 11.43 13.75 -10.21
CA LYS A 333 12.10 12.87 -9.25
C LYS A 333 12.80 13.61 -8.11
N ASN A 334 13.10 14.90 -8.28
CA ASN A 334 13.72 15.74 -7.25
C ASN A 334 12.71 16.61 -6.50
N LEU A 335 11.40 16.46 -6.76
CA LEU A 335 10.38 17.08 -5.92
C LEU A 335 10.44 16.48 -4.50
N PRO A 336 10.23 17.30 -3.45
CA PRO A 336 10.33 16.83 -2.08
C PRO A 336 9.18 15.87 -1.76
N THR A 337 9.50 14.79 -1.05
CA THR A 337 8.50 13.92 -0.41
C THR A 337 8.01 14.60 0.88
N SER A 338 7.04 15.51 0.74
CA SER A 338 6.49 16.32 1.83
C SER A 338 4.97 16.40 1.76
N PHE A 339 4.35 16.98 2.79
CA PHE A 339 2.91 17.29 2.81
C PHE A 339 2.62 18.69 2.23
N VAL A 340 3.49 19.17 1.34
CA VAL A 340 3.31 20.46 0.66
C VAL A 340 4.07 20.48 -0.67
N LEU A 341 3.34 20.74 -1.75
CA LEU A 341 3.88 21.08 -3.06
C LEU A 341 3.28 22.38 -3.54
N LYS A 342 3.98 23.11 -4.41
CA LYS A 342 3.41 24.29 -5.07
C LYS A 342 2.26 23.85 -5.99
N PRO A 343 1.21 24.67 -6.17
CA PRO A 343 0.11 24.33 -7.07
C PRO A 343 0.55 23.92 -8.48
N GLY A 344 1.56 24.61 -9.04
CA GLY A 344 2.12 24.27 -10.35
C GLY A 344 2.86 22.93 -10.38
N GLU A 345 3.52 22.53 -9.28
CA GLU A 345 4.19 21.21 -9.16
C GLU A 345 3.15 20.09 -9.13
N VAL A 346 2.02 20.30 -8.43
CA VAL A 346 0.88 19.38 -8.43
C VAL A 346 0.28 19.22 -9.83
N ASP A 347 0.07 20.34 -10.54
CA ASP A 347 -0.46 20.30 -11.91
C ASP A 347 0.48 19.59 -12.87
N HIS A 348 1.80 19.82 -12.72
CA HIS A 348 2.83 19.16 -13.52
C HIS A 348 2.87 17.65 -13.27
N LEU A 349 2.83 17.21 -12.01
CA LEU A 349 2.76 15.78 -11.66
C LEU A 349 1.55 15.09 -12.27
N ARG A 350 0.38 15.74 -12.23
CA ARG A 350 -0.87 15.19 -12.79
C ARG A 350 -0.82 15.10 -14.32
N ASP A 351 -0.27 16.11 -14.97
CA ASP A 351 -0.09 16.11 -16.42
C ASP A 351 0.90 15.01 -16.86
N ALA A 352 2.04 14.91 -16.19
CA ALA A 352 3.03 13.87 -16.45
C ALA A 352 2.45 12.47 -16.25
N ALA A 353 1.73 12.23 -15.14
CA ALA A 353 1.07 10.94 -14.89
C ALA A 353 0.06 10.58 -15.97
N ARG A 354 -0.71 11.57 -16.47
CA ARG A 354 -1.64 11.37 -17.59
C ARG A 354 -0.89 10.96 -18.86
N ARG A 355 0.17 11.70 -19.24
CA ARG A 355 0.99 11.40 -20.43
C ARG A 355 1.57 9.99 -20.36
N ILE A 356 2.24 9.66 -19.26
CA ILE A 356 2.84 8.33 -19.02
C ILE A 356 1.79 7.24 -19.17
N LEU A 357 0.59 7.42 -18.59
CA LEU A 357 -0.48 6.44 -18.69
C LEU A 357 -0.97 6.28 -20.14
N THR A 358 -1.24 7.39 -20.84
CA THR A 358 -1.79 7.36 -22.20
C THR A 358 -0.79 6.84 -23.25
N GLU A 359 0.50 7.03 -23.01
CA GLU A 359 1.59 6.59 -23.89
C GLU A 359 2.08 5.17 -23.54
N SER A 360 1.65 4.61 -22.40
CA SER A 360 2.00 3.26 -21.99
C SER A 360 1.51 2.21 -23.00
N LYS A 361 2.44 1.39 -23.51
CA LYS A 361 2.13 0.30 -24.45
C LYS A 361 1.16 -0.72 -23.86
N ASP A 362 1.30 -1.09 -22.59
CA ASP A 362 0.39 -2.02 -21.92
C ASP A 362 -0.99 -1.42 -21.72
N PHE A 363 -1.08 -0.11 -21.44
CA PHE A 363 -2.37 0.58 -21.37
C PHE A 363 -3.05 0.66 -22.73
N GLN A 364 -2.32 1.00 -23.79
CA GLN A 364 -2.87 1.00 -25.15
C GLN A 364 -3.30 -0.41 -25.59
N ARG A 365 -2.52 -1.45 -25.25
CA ARG A 365 -2.89 -2.85 -25.48
C ARG A 365 -4.20 -3.20 -24.78
N LEU A 366 -4.34 -2.81 -23.51
CA LEU A 366 -5.56 -3.02 -22.73
C LEU A 366 -6.76 -2.35 -23.40
N ILE A 367 -6.67 -1.06 -23.74
CA ILE A 367 -7.77 -0.32 -24.35
C ILE A 367 -8.16 -0.91 -25.71
N ASN A 368 -7.21 -1.34 -26.52
CA ASN A 368 -7.50 -1.99 -27.80
C ASN A 368 -8.20 -3.35 -27.62
N ASN A 369 -7.85 -4.11 -26.58
CA ASN A 369 -8.47 -5.40 -26.29
C ASN A 369 -9.84 -5.27 -25.58
N LEU A 370 -10.18 -4.10 -25.02
CA LEU A 370 -11.49 -3.82 -24.42
C LEU A 370 -12.52 -3.26 -25.42
N ARG A 371 -12.06 -2.76 -26.56
CA ARG A 371 -12.89 -2.37 -27.71
C ARG A 371 -13.27 -3.60 -28.51
#